data_AF-A0A7J9XZE6-F1
#
_entry.id   AF-A0A7J9XZE6-F1
#
_cell.length_a   1.000
_cell.length_b   1.000
_cell.length_c   1.000
_cell.angle_alpha   90.00
_cell.angle_beta   90.00
_cell.angle_gamma   90.00
#
_symmetry.space_group_name_H-M   'P 1'
#
loop_
_entity.id
_entity.type
_entity.pdbx_description
1 polymer ?
#
loop_
_entity_poly.entity_id
_entity_poly.type
_entity_poly.pdbx_seq_one_letter_code
_entity_poly.pdbx_strand_id
1 'polypeptide(L)'
;DVDAEAVVAAVDARSIYDIPRVLHTEGLDAYVVRRLALPFRDVDWTAWDELLRRVHHPKHDVTVALVGKYIDLPDAYLSVIEALRAAGFANDASVQVRWVTSDECEEPSGAADKLSDVDAVVIPGGFGVRGIEGKVGAVRYAREHDVPLLGLCLGLQCMVIEYARHVAGLADAGSAEFHLDTADPVIATMEDQKGIVAGEGD
;
A
#
# COMPACT_ATOMS: atom_id res chain seq x y z
N ASP A 1 13.60 -28.09 -30.45
CA ASP A 1 14.53 -28.78 -29.53
C ASP A 1 15.00 -27.76 -28.51
N VAL A 2 15.09 -28.13 -27.24
CA VAL A 2 15.48 -27.23 -26.12
C VAL A 2 16.60 -27.91 -25.35
N ASP A 3 17.69 -27.19 -25.13
CA ASP A 3 18.83 -27.70 -24.35
C ASP A 3 18.38 -28.13 -22.96
N ALA A 4 18.86 -29.28 -22.47
CA ALA A 4 18.44 -29.80 -21.16
C ALA A 4 18.75 -28.82 -20.01
N GLU A 5 19.87 -28.10 -20.09
CA GLU A 5 20.26 -27.06 -19.12
C GLU A 5 19.34 -25.82 -19.14
N ALA A 6 18.50 -25.67 -20.18
CA ALA A 6 17.51 -24.59 -20.28
C ALA A 6 16.15 -24.97 -19.66
N VAL A 7 15.99 -26.21 -19.20
CA VAL A 7 14.75 -26.71 -18.58
C VAL A 7 14.91 -26.69 -17.06
N VAL A 8 14.34 -25.66 -16.43
CA VAL A 8 14.49 -25.43 -14.98
C VAL A 8 13.19 -25.63 -14.22
N ALA A 9 13.28 -26.20 -13.02
CA ALA A 9 12.14 -26.38 -12.13
C ALA A 9 11.80 -25.08 -11.37
N ALA A 10 10.81 -24.33 -11.84
CA ALA A 10 10.27 -23.15 -11.15
C ALA A 10 9.17 -23.57 -10.15
N VAL A 11 9.55 -24.20 -9.05
CA VAL A 11 8.62 -24.64 -8.00
C VAL A 11 8.01 -23.46 -7.23
N ASP A 12 6.83 -23.66 -6.65
CA ASP A 12 6.18 -22.66 -5.80
C ASP A 12 7.09 -22.25 -4.64
N ALA A 13 7.36 -20.95 -4.56
CA ALA A 13 8.21 -20.36 -3.54
C ALA A 13 7.38 -19.85 -2.36
N ARG A 14 7.95 -19.87 -1.14
CA ARG A 14 7.27 -19.38 0.07
C ARG A 14 7.05 -17.87 0.06
N SER A 15 7.94 -17.15 -0.63
CA SER A 15 7.88 -15.72 -0.85
C SER A 15 8.40 -15.37 -2.24
N ILE A 16 7.94 -14.25 -2.81
CA ILE A 16 8.47 -13.73 -4.08
C ILE A 16 9.98 -13.47 -4.02
N TYR A 17 10.52 -13.17 -2.84
CA TYR A 17 11.94 -12.89 -2.65
C TYR A 17 12.81 -14.17 -2.67
N ASP A 18 12.20 -15.35 -2.55
CA ASP A 18 12.90 -16.64 -2.64
C ASP A 18 13.11 -17.08 -4.11
N ILE A 19 12.34 -16.53 -5.05
CA ILE A 19 12.37 -16.92 -6.48
C ILE A 19 13.79 -16.85 -7.07
N PRO A 20 14.60 -15.80 -6.80
CA PRO A 20 15.98 -15.76 -7.29
C PRO A 20 16.85 -16.92 -6.81
N ARG A 21 16.65 -17.41 -5.57
CA ARG A 21 17.37 -18.58 -5.06
C ARG A 21 16.94 -19.86 -5.77
N VAL A 22 15.65 -20.02 -6.05
CA VAL A 22 15.12 -21.17 -6.82
C VAL A 22 15.75 -21.21 -8.21
N LEU A 23 15.67 -20.10 -8.96
CA LEU A 23 16.18 -20.04 -10.32
C LEU A 23 17.71 -20.19 -10.40
N HIS A 24 18.42 -19.63 -9.43
CA HIS A 24 19.88 -19.77 -9.35
C HIS A 24 20.31 -21.20 -9.01
N THR A 25 19.57 -21.91 -8.15
CA THR A 25 19.87 -23.31 -7.81
C THR A 25 19.73 -24.23 -9.02
N GLU A 26 18.78 -23.93 -9.92
CA GLU A 26 18.59 -24.61 -11.19
C GLU A 26 19.60 -24.17 -12.28
N GLY A 27 20.45 -23.18 -12.00
CA GLY A 27 21.49 -22.70 -12.90
C GLY A 27 20.99 -21.87 -14.09
N LEU A 28 19.75 -21.35 -14.04
CA LEU A 28 19.13 -20.61 -15.15
C LEU A 28 19.94 -19.37 -15.52
N ASP A 29 20.37 -18.59 -14.54
CA ASP A 29 21.15 -17.37 -14.73
C ASP A 29 22.50 -17.66 -15.38
N ALA A 30 23.21 -18.70 -14.94
CA ALA A 30 24.46 -19.14 -15.54
C ALA A 30 24.28 -19.63 -16.98
N TYR A 31 23.20 -20.37 -17.26
CA TYR A 31 22.84 -20.78 -18.62
C TYR A 31 22.59 -19.56 -19.53
N VAL A 32 21.81 -18.58 -19.06
CA VAL A 32 21.52 -17.34 -19.81
C VAL A 32 22.80 -16.55 -20.10
N VAL A 33 23.70 -16.38 -19.13
CA VAL A 33 24.99 -15.70 -19.32
C VAL A 33 25.83 -16.37 -20.41
N ARG A 34 25.95 -17.71 -20.38
CA ARG A 34 26.66 -18.46 -21.42
C ARG A 34 25.99 -18.32 -22.78
N ARG A 35 24.67 -18.49 -22.84
CA ARG A 35 23.88 -18.50 -24.08
C ARG A 35 23.90 -17.15 -24.80
N LEU A 36 24.03 -16.05 -24.05
CA LEU A 36 24.15 -14.68 -24.55
C LEU A 36 25.60 -14.21 -24.70
N ALA A 37 26.60 -15.06 -24.40
CA ALA A 37 28.02 -14.72 -24.42
C ALA A 37 28.37 -13.47 -23.59
N LEU A 38 27.70 -13.30 -22.45
CA LEU A 38 27.95 -12.20 -21.53
C LEU A 38 29.18 -12.48 -20.64
N PRO A 39 29.90 -11.44 -20.17
CA PRO A 39 30.95 -11.62 -19.17
C PRO A 39 30.41 -12.30 -17.92
N PHE A 40 31.07 -13.39 -17.51
CA PHE A 40 30.68 -14.13 -16.32
C PHE A 40 31.27 -13.49 -15.05
N ARG A 41 30.44 -13.40 -14.02
CA ARG A 41 30.83 -13.10 -12.64
C ARG A 41 29.94 -13.90 -11.71
N ASP A 42 30.48 -14.32 -10.57
CA ASP A 42 29.68 -14.93 -9.52
C ASP A 42 28.68 -13.92 -8.95
N VAL A 43 27.53 -14.43 -8.49
CA VAL A 43 26.49 -13.61 -7.88
C VAL A 43 26.92 -13.21 -6.47
N ASP A 44 26.93 -11.90 -6.19
CA ASP A 44 27.07 -11.39 -4.83
C ASP A 44 25.71 -11.45 -4.11
N TRP A 45 25.60 -12.38 -3.16
CA TRP A 45 24.38 -12.63 -2.40
C TRP A 45 24.23 -11.76 -1.15
N THR A 46 25.21 -10.93 -0.80
CA THR A 46 25.29 -10.26 0.51
C THR A 46 24.01 -9.48 0.85
N ALA A 47 23.53 -8.65 -0.07
CA ALA A 47 22.32 -7.85 0.14
C ALA A 47 21.05 -8.71 0.14
N TRP A 48 21.00 -9.74 -0.70
CA TRP A 48 19.83 -10.60 -0.83
C TRP A 48 19.67 -11.54 0.36
N ASP A 49 20.78 -12.02 0.93
CA ASP A 49 20.77 -12.87 2.12
C ASP A 49 20.32 -12.11 3.36
N GLU A 50 20.72 -10.84 3.50
CA GLU A 50 20.21 -9.99 4.58
C GLU A 50 18.71 -9.69 4.41
N LEU A 51 18.23 -9.52 3.17
CA LEU A 51 16.80 -9.42 2.89
C LEU A 51 16.07 -10.71 3.28
N LEU A 52 16.53 -11.88 2.81
CA LEU A 52 15.91 -13.17 3.11
C LEU A 52 15.90 -13.47 4.61
N ARG A 53 16.96 -13.07 5.34
CA ARG A 53 16.97 -13.16 6.80
C ARG A 53 15.81 -12.37 7.43
N ARG A 54 15.57 -11.13 6.98
CA ARG A 54 14.48 -10.28 7.48
C ARG A 54 13.10 -10.81 7.07
N VAL A 55 12.99 -11.38 5.87
CA VAL A 55 11.75 -11.98 5.35
C VAL A 55 11.34 -13.19 6.21
N HIS A 56 12.29 -14.07 6.53
CA HIS A 56 11.99 -15.35 7.18
C HIS A 56 12.14 -15.32 8.70
N HIS A 57 12.97 -14.41 9.24
CA HIS A 57 13.31 -14.32 10.66
C HIS A 57 13.31 -12.86 11.18
N PRO A 58 12.16 -12.17 11.13
CA PRO A 58 12.02 -10.86 11.76
C PRO A 58 12.08 -10.97 13.29
N LYS A 59 12.49 -9.89 13.97
CA LYS A 59 12.56 -9.81 15.43
C LYS A 59 11.32 -9.20 16.07
N HIS A 60 10.54 -8.47 15.28
CA HIS A 60 9.37 -7.74 15.72
C HIS A 60 8.18 -8.04 14.81
N ASP A 61 6.99 -7.82 15.31
CA ASP A 61 5.74 -7.89 14.55
C ASP A 61 4.99 -6.58 14.74
N VAL A 62 4.34 -6.11 13.67
CA VAL A 62 3.48 -4.92 13.71
C VAL A 62 2.24 -5.17 12.85
N THR A 63 1.08 -4.86 13.39
CA THR A 63 -0.21 -4.98 12.70
C THR A 63 -0.62 -3.63 12.13
N VAL A 64 -0.76 -3.57 10.81
CA VAL A 64 -1.15 -2.35 10.10
C VAL A 64 -2.49 -2.56 9.42
N ALA A 65 -3.49 -1.76 9.78
CA ALA A 65 -4.75 -1.73 9.04
C ALA A 65 -4.57 -1.01 7.70
N LEU A 66 -4.96 -1.66 6.60
CA LEU A 66 -5.11 -1.02 5.30
C LEU A 66 -6.61 -0.84 5.03
N VAL A 67 -7.08 0.40 5.10
CA VAL A 67 -8.50 0.76 4.99
C VAL A 67 -8.85 1.08 3.53
N GLY A 68 -9.14 0.02 2.77
CA GLY A 68 -9.38 0.06 1.34
C GLY A 68 -10.87 -0.10 0.97
N LYS A 69 -11.23 0.27 -0.26
CA LYS A 69 -12.57 0.00 -0.79
C LYS A 69 -12.68 -1.39 -1.40
N TYR A 70 -11.64 -1.83 -2.10
CA TYR A 70 -11.60 -3.10 -2.83
C TYR A 70 -10.59 -4.05 -2.18
N ILE A 71 -10.91 -4.54 -0.98
CA ILE A 71 -10.00 -5.42 -0.23
C ILE A 71 -10.02 -6.87 -0.73
N ASP A 72 -11.05 -7.27 -1.48
CA ASP A 72 -11.17 -8.61 -2.06
C ASP A 72 -10.19 -8.86 -3.22
N LEU A 73 -9.55 -7.79 -3.73
CA LEU A 73 -8.49 -7.87 -4.72
C LEU A 73 -7.20 -7.25 -4.14
N PRO A 74 -6.38 -8.03 -3.42
CA PRO A 74 -5.14 -7.55 -2.80
C PRO A 74 -4.20 -6.83 -3.78
N ASP A 75 -4.21 -7.23 -5.05
CA ASP A 75 -3.38 -6.64 -6.10
C ASP A 75 -3.68 -5.16 -6.37
N ALA A 76 -4.90 -4.69 -6.04
CA ALA A 76 -5.25 -3.27 -6.13
C ALA A 76 -4.36 -2.38 -5.24
N TYR A 77 -3.72 -2.98 -4.23
CA TYR A 77 -2.84 -2.31 -3.28
C TYR A 77 -1.43 -2.89 -3.26
N LEU A 78 -1.01 -3.64 -4.29
CA LEU A 78 0.27 -4.36 -4.32
C LEU A 78 1.46 -3.47 -3.94
N SER A 79 1.59 -2.30 -4.57
CA SER A 79 2.70 -1.38 -4.29
C SER A 79 2.68 -0.83 -2.86
N VAL A 80 1.49 -0.64 -2.27
CA VAL A 80 1.35 -0.18 -0.88
C VAL A 80 1.79 -1.28 0.08
N ILE A 81 1.36 -2.53 -0.16
CA ILE A 81 1.74 -3.68 0.66
C ILE A 81 3.24 -3.95 0.58
N GLU A 82 3.83 -3.89 -0.62
CA GLU A 82 5.27 -4.08 -0.80
C GLU A 82 6.08 -2.96 -0.12
N ALA A 83 5.60 -1.72 -0.17
CA ALA A 83 6.23 -0.62 0.57
C ALA A 83 6.16 -0.84 2.09
N LEU A 84 5.04 -1.32 2.61
CA LEU A 84 4.90 -1.69 4.02
C LEU A 84 5.85 -2.82 4.41
N ARG A 85 5.92 -3.90 3.61
CA ARG A 85 6.87 -5.01 3.82
C ARG A 85 8.32 -4.52 3.80
N ALA A 86 8.68 -3.68 2.84
CA ALA A 86 10.01 -3.09 2.74
C ALA A 86 10.35 -2.24 3.98
N ALA A 87 9.40 -1.45 4.49
CA ALA A 87 9.56 -0.72 5.74
C ALA A 87 9.73 -1.68 6.94
N GLY A 88 8.98 -2.79 6.98
CA GLY A 88 9.18 -3.87 7.95
C GLY A 88 10.58 -4.44 7.89
N PHE A 89 11.07 -4.83 6.71
CA PHE A 89 12.42 -5.34 6.54
C PHE A 89 13.47 -4.34 7.01
N ALA A 90 13.33 -3.06 6.67
CA ALA A 90 14.25 -2.01 7.13
C ALA A 90 14.37 -1.94 8.67
N ASN A 91 13.31 -2.32 9.39
CA ASN A 91 13.21 -2.30 10.85
C ASN A 91 13.28 -3.69 11.50
N ASP A 92 13.69 -4.73 10.77
CA ASP A 92 13.75 -6.12 11.26
C ASP A 92 12.40 -6.61 11.81
N ALA A 93 11.30 -6.17 11.17
CA ALA A 93 9.93 -6.41 11.60
C ALA A 93 9.09 -7.07 10.50
N SER A 94 8.16 -7.93 10.90
CA SER A 94 7.10 -8.46 10.06
C SER A 94 5.91 -7.50 10.08
N VAL A 95 5.44 -7.06 8.92
CA VAL A 95 4.20 -6.27 8.82
C VAL A 95 3.02 -7.18 8.51
N GLN A 96 2.13 -7.34 9.49
CA GLN A 96 0.87 -8.03 9.34
C GLN A 96 -0.18 -7.04 8.83
N VAL A 97 -0.55 -7.15 7.56
CA VAL A 97 -1.57 -6.28 6.97
C VAL A 97 -2.95 -6.81 7.33
N ARG A 98 -3.71 -6.01 8.07
CA ARG A 98 -5.13 -6.23 8.30
C ARG A 98 -5.94 -5.51 7.25
N TRP A 99 -6.70 -6.27 6.48
CA TRP A 99 -7.60 -5.73 5.46
C TRP A 99 -8.88 -5.25 6.11
N VAL A 100 -9.21 -3.98 5.93
CA VAL A 100 -10.43 -3.37 6.47
C VAL A 100 -11.19 -2.71 5.34
N THR A 101 -12.46 -3.07 5.17
CA THR A 101 -13.31 -2.40 4.18
C THR A 101 -13.65 -1.02 4.71
N SER A 102 -13.46 0.02 3.90
CA SER A 102 -13.72 1.40 4.32
C SER A 102 -15.11 1.59 4.92
N ASP A 103 -16.14 0.98 4.32
CA ASP A 103 -17.54 1.13 4.75
C ASP A 103 -17.78 0.62 6.19
N GLU A 104 -16.95 -0.30 6.69
CA GLU A 104 -17.04 -0.80 8.06
C GLU A 104 -16.57 0.23 9.09
N CYS A 105 -15.92 1.32 8.65
CA CYS A 105 -15.39 2.38 9.51
C CYS A 105 -16.24 3.67 9.47
N GLU A 106 -17.39 3.67 8.81
CA GLU A 106 -18.25 4.86 8.71
C GLU A 106 -18.84 5.25 10.07
N GLU A 107 -19.33 4.26 10.81
CA GLU A 107 -19.83 4.47 12.17
C GLU A 107 -18.71 4.32 13.21
N PRO A 108 -18.70 5.15 14.28
CA PRO A 108 -17.65 5.09 15.31
C PRO A 108 -17.46 3.70 15.95
N SER A 109 -18.55 2.95 16.15
CA SER A 109 -18.49 1.59 16.69
C SER A 109 -17.84 0.61 15.72
N GLY A 110 -18.08 0.77 14.42
CA GLY A 110 -17.46 -0.05 13.38
C GLY A 110 -15.96 0.25 13.27
N ALA A 111 -15.57 1.52 13.26
CA ALA A 111 -14.16 1.91 13.28
C ALA A 111 -13.44 1.35 14.52
N ALA A 112 -14.06 1.42 15.70
CA ALA A 112 -13.49 0.86 16.92
C ALA A 112 -13.34 -0.67 16.87
N ASP A 113 -14.33 -1.39 16.32
CA ASP A 113 -14.27 -2.85 16.14
C ASP A 113 -13.10 -3.26 15.23
N LYS A 114 -12.83 -2.49 14.16
CA LYS A 114 -11.81 -2.85 13.18
C LYS A 114 -10.39 -2.39 13.53
N LEU A 115 -10.27 -1.29 14.28
CA LEU A 115 -9.03 -0.54 14.44
C LEU A 115 -8.49 -0.49 15.89
N SER A 116 -9.19 -1.04 16.88
CA SER A 116 -8.77 -0.91 18.30
C SER A 116 -7.52 -1.70 18.70
N ASP A 117 -7.16 -2.73 17.94
CA ASP A 117 -6.04 -3.63 18.19
C ASP A 117 -5.02 -3.63 17.04
N VAL A 118 -4.96 -2.55 16.25
CA VAL A 118 -3.90 -2.33 15.26
C VAL A 118 -2.87 -1.33 15.77
N ASP A 119 -1.62 -1.48 15.35
CA ASP A 119 -0.52 -0.60 15.74
C ASP A 119 -0.45 0.66 14.87
N ALA A 120 -0.98 0.60 13.64
CA ALA A 120 -1.04 1.74 12.73
C ALA A 120 -2.15 1.58 11.68
N VAL A 121 -2.53 2.69 11.05
CA VAL A 121 -3.53 2.75 9.98
C VAL A 121 -2.92 3.33 8.71
N VAL A 122 -3.21 2.72 7.57
CA VAL A 122 -2.91 3.25 6.24
C VAL A 122 -4.23 3.48 5.52
N ILE A 123 -4.44 4.73 5.09
CA ILE A 123 -5.51 5.09 4.17
C ILE A 123 -4.90 5.18 2.77
N PRO A 124 -5.02 4.13 1.93
CA PRO A 124 -4.48 4.17 0.58
C PRO A 124 -5.28 5.13 -0.29
N GLY A 125 -4.72 5.41 -1.47
CA GLY A 125 -5.44 6.05 -2.55
C GLY A 125 -6.71 5.28 -2.94
N GLY A 126 -7.61 5.97 -3.64
CA GLY A 126 -8.80 5.38 -4.20
C GLY A 126 -9.24 6.20 -5.41
N PHE A 127 -9.88 5.52 -6.36
CA PHE A 127 -10.50 6.17 -7.52
C PHE A 127 -12.02 6.13 -7.35
N GLY A 128 -12.66 7.27 -7.63
CA GLY A 128 -14.10 7.45 -7.56
C GLY A 128 -14.63 7.78 -6.15
N VAL A 129 -15.94 8.00 -6.08
CA VAL A 129 -16.64 8.62 -4.94
C VAL A 129 -16.96 7.68 -3.77
N ARG A 130 -16.74 6.37 -3.90
CA ARG A 130 -17.29 5.39 -2.93
C ARG A 130 -16.33 5.12 -1.77
N GLY A 131 -16.90 4.98 -0.57
CA GLY A 131 -16.16 4.57 0.64
C GLY A 131 -15.34 5.69 1.29
N ILE A 132 -15.61 6.94 0.95
CA ILE A 132 -14.88 8.10 1.49
C ILE A 132 -15.25 8.35 2.95
N GLU A 133 -16.55 8.34 3.28
CA GLU A 133 -17.02 8.58 4.65
C GLU A 133 -16.46 7.54 5.63
N GLY A 134 -16.39 6.29 5.21
CA GLY A 134 -15.69 5.24 5.94
C GLY A 134 -14.20 5.50 6.18
N LYS A 135 -13.47 6.01 5.16
CA LYS A 135 -12.06 6.43 5.33
C LYS A 135 -11.94 7.62 6.27
N VAL A 136 -12.85 8.60 6.19
CA VAL A 136 -12.92 9.75 7.12
C VAL A 136 -13.18 9.27 8.55
N GLY A 137 -14.08 8.31 8.75
CA GLY A 137 -14.32 7.69 10.05
C GLY A 137 -13.10 6.94 10.61
N ALA A 138 -12.36 6.22 9.76
CA ALA A 138 -11.09 5.59 10.16
C ALA A 138 -10.01 6.61 10.55
N VAL A 139 -9.89 7.72 9.81
CA VAL A 139 -9.00 8.83 10.16
C VAL A 139 -9.38 9.42 11.51
N ARG A 140 -10.67 9.67 11.73
CA ARG A 140 -11.18 10.23 12.98
C ARG A 140 -10.84 9.32 14.14
N TYR A 141 -11.09 8.02 13.98
CA TYR A 141 -10.74 7.04 15.00
C TYR A 141 -9.26 7.11 15.36
N ALA A 142 -8.38 7.07 14.35
CA ALA A 142 -6.94 7.13 14.57
C ALA A 142 -6.50 8.41 15.28
N ARG A 143 -7.05 9.57 14.88
CA ARG A 143 -6.77 10.87 15.54
C ARG A 143 -7.23 10.90 17.00
N GLU A 144 -8.43 10.41 17.29
CA GLU A 144 -9.01 10.46 18.64
C GLU A 144 -8.38 9.44 19.61
N HIS A 145 -7.68 8.43 19.09
CA HIS A 145 -7.06 7.36 19.87
C HIS A 145 -5.53 7.31 19.75
N ASP A 146 -4.90 8.37 19.21
CA ASP A 146 -3.45 8.48 19.03
C ASP A 146 -2.82 7.30 18.26
N VAL A 147 -3.55 6.72 17.31
CA VAL A 147 -3.06 5.64 16.45
C VAL A 147 -2.27 6.26 15.28
N PRO A 148 -1.01 5.88 15.05
CA PRO A 148 -0.23 6.35 13.90
C PRO A 148 -0.96 6.11 12.58
N LEU A 149 -1.05 7.15 11.74
CA LEU A 149 -1.76 7.09 10.48
C LEU A 149 -0.92 7.62 9.31
N LEU A 150 -0.95 6.89 8.19
CA LEU A 150 -0.40 7.31 6.90
C LEU A 150 -1.51 7.45 5.85
N GLY A 151 -1.76 8.68 5.40
CA GLY A 151 -2.69 8.98 4.31
C GLY A 151 -1.99 9.13 2.97
N LEU A 152 -2.38 8.33 1.96
CA LEU A 152 -1.80 8.37 0.61
C LEU A 152 -2.81 8.95 -0.39
N CYS A 153 -2.46 10.07 -1.04
CA CYS A 153 -3.32 10.74 -2.03
C CYS A 153 -4.73 11.02 -1.48
N LEU A 154 -5.74 10.22 -1.85
CA LEU A 154 -7.08 10.28 -1.23
C LEU A 154 -7.02 10.16 0.30
N GLY A 155 -6.06 9.41 0.86
CA GLY A 155 -5.86 9.35 2.30
C GLY A 155 -5.52 10.70 2.92
N LEU A 156 -4.68 11.51 2.27
CA LEU A 156 -4.40 12.89 2.71
C LEU A 156 -5.66 13.75 2.60
N GLN A 157 -6.43 13.61 1.52
CA GLN A 157 -7.68 14.34 1.35
C GLN A 157 -8.67 14.01 2.48
N CYS A 158 -8.82 12.73 2.84
CA CYS A 158 -9.64 12.29 3.97
C CYS A 158 -9.16 12.90 5.30
N MET A 159 -7.85 13.01 5.52
CA MET A 159 -7.30 13.67 6.71
C MET A 159 -7.68 15.14 6.80
N VAL A 160 -7.59 15.88 5.70
CA VAL A 160 -7.98 17.29 5.65
C VAL A 160 -9.48 17.45 5.88
N ILE A 161 -10.31 16.62 5.22
CA ILE A 161 -11.77 16.63 5.36
C ILE A 161 -12.19 16.32 6.79
N GLU A 162 -11.64 15.27 7.41
CA GLU A 162 -11.94 14.90 8.80
C GLU A 162 -11.65 16.05 9.76
N TYR A 163 -10.46 16.64 9.65
CA TYR A 163 -10.04 17.71 10.54
C TYR A 163 -10.88 18.98 10.33
N ALA A 164 -11.20 19.31 9.07
CA ALA A 164 -12.06 20.45 8.75
C ALA A 164 -13.46 20.30 9.39
N ARG A 165 -14.07 19.11 9.27
CA ARG A 165 -15.40 18.82 9.82
C ARG A 165 -15.42 18.80 11.35
N HIS A 166 -14.45 18.11 11.96
CA HIS A 166 -14.53 17.77 13.39
C HIS A 166 -13.74 18.70 14.31
N VAL A 167 -12.73 19.40 13.79
CA VAL A 167 -11.89 20.30 14.60
C VAL A 167 -12.04 21.76 14.19
N ALA A 168 -12.12 22.07 12.88
CA ALA A 168 -12.25 23.45 12.41
C ALA A 168 -13.72 23.94 12.32
N GLY A 169 -14.70 23.05 12.51
CA GLY A 169 -16.13 23.38 12.52
C GLY A 169 -16.76 23.61 11.14
N LEU A 170 -16.08 23.20 10.07
CA LEU A 170 -16.60 23.25 8.69
C LEU A 170 -17.39 21.96 8.41
N ALA A 171 -18.61 21.89 8.94
CA ALA A 171 -19.41 20.66 8.92
C ALA A 171 -19.68 20.11 7.50
N ASP A 172 -19.72 20.98 6.49
CA ASP A 172 -19.95 20.61 5.10
C ASP A 172 -18.65 20.37 4.31
N ALA A 173 -17.49 20.39 4.96
CA ALA A 173 -16.20 20.28 4.28
C ALA A 173 -16.09 19.01 3.43
N GLY A 174 -15.59 19.16 2.21
CA GLY A 174 -15.52 18.06 1.25
C GLY A 174 -14.47 18.26 0.17
N SER A 175 -14.49 17.34 -0.79
CA SER A 175 -13.75 17.46 -2.04
C SER A 175 -14.70 17.84 -3.15
N ALA A 176 -14.32 18.84 -3.95
CA ALA A 176 -15.05 19.20 -5.17
C ALA A 176 -15.08 18.05 -6.19
N GLU A 177 -14.22 17.04 -6.07
CA GLU A 177 -14.28 15.83 -6.90
C GLU A 177 -15.50 14.95 -6.55
N PHE A 178 -15.91 14.94 -5.28
CA PHE A 178 -16.88 13.95 -4.77
C PHE A 178 -18.19 14.58 -4.32
N HIS A 179 -18.14 15.79 -3.76
CA HIS A 179 -19.28 16.55 -3.27
C HIS A 179 -19.33 17.90 -4.02
N LEU A 180 -19.88 17.90 -5.24
CA LEU A 180 -19.89 19.08 -6.12
C LEU A 180 -20.59 20.31 -5.51
N ASP A 181 -21.57 20.07 -4.65
CA ASP A 181 -22.40 21.10 -4.02
C ASP A 181 -21.92 21.51 -2.60
N THR A 182 -20.73 21.05 -2.18
CA THR A 182 -20.16 21.42 -0.87
C THR A 182 -19.99 22.94 -0.76
N ALA A 183 -20.46 23.51 0.35
CA ALA A 183 -20.23 24.90 0.70
C ALA A 183 -18.75 25.16 1.08
N ASP A 184 -18.02 24.11 1.47
CA ASP A 184 -16.66 24.16 2.01
C ASP A 184 -15.71 23.19 1.24
N PRO A 185 -15.35 23.47 -0.03
CA PRO A 185 -14.49 22.60 -0.84
C PRO A 185 -13.02 22.70 -0.41
N VAL A 186 -12.67 22.07 0.72
CA VAL A 186 -11.31 22.06 1.27
C VAL A 186 -10.31 21.27 0.42
N ILE A 187 -10.82 20.41 -0.47
CA ILE A 187 -10.05 19.77 -1.55
C ILE A 187 -10.67 20.19 -2.89
N ALA A 188 -9.87 20.77 -3.78
CA ALA A 188 -10.32 21.20 -5.10
C ALA A 188 -9.17 21.19 -6.12
N THR A 189 -9.53 21.11 -7.39
CA THR A 189 -8.61 21.33 -8.51
C THR A 189 -8.09 22.77 -8.46
N MET A 190 -6.76 22.94 -8.59
CA MET A 190 -6.17 24.27 -8.62
C MET A 190 -6.64 25.04 -9.86
N GLU A 191 -6.74 26.38 -9.77
CA GLU A 191 -7.25 27.23 -10.85
C GLU A 191 -6.52 26.98 -12.18
N ASP A 192 -5.20 26.95 -12.14
CA ASP A 192 -4.33 26.73 -13.30
C ASP A 192 -4.48 25.32 -13.92
N GLN A 193 -5.08 24.38 -13.19
CA GLN A 193 -5.34 23.02 -13.66
C GLN A 193 -6.74 22.84 -14.25
N LYS A 194 -7.65 23.79 -14.06
CA LYS A 194 -9.05 23.65 -14.53
C LYS A 194 -9.14 23.50 -16.04
N GLY A 195 -8.40 24.32 -16.81
CA GLY A 195 -8.36 24.23 -18.26
C GLY A 195 -7.80 22.87 -18.74
N ILE A 196 -6.78 22.35 -18.07
CA ILE A 196 -6.17 21.04 -18.40
C ILE A 196 -7.17 19.91 -18.12
N VAL A 197 -7.81 19.91 -16.95
CA VAL A 197 -8.79 18.87 -16.56
C VAL A 197 -10.04 18.92 -17.45
N ALA A 198 -10.43 20.11 -17.93
CA ALA A 198 -11.53 20.28 -18.89
C ALA A 198 -11.17 19.82 -20.32
N GLY A 199 -9.92 19.44 -20.58
CA GLY A 199 -9.44 19.09 -21.93
C GLY A 199 -9.21 20.30 -22.84
N GLU A 200 -9.10 21.50 -22.25
CA GLU A 200 -8.86 22.78 -22.94
C GLU A 200 -7.38 23.21 -22.85
N GLY A 201 -6.54 22.46 -22.11
CA GLY A 201 -5.10 22.66 -22.04
C GLY A 201 -4.36 21.91 -23.15
N ASP A 202 -3.31 22.52 -23.68
CA ASP A 202 -2.36 21.90 -24.63
C ASP A 202 -1.59 20.71 -24.02
#